data_AF-A0A7S0R8F9-F1
#
_entry.id   AF-A0A7S0R8F9-F1
#
_cell.length_a   1.000
_cell.length_b   1.000
_cell.length_c   1.000
_cell.angle_alpha   90.00
_cell.angle_beta   90.00
_cell.angle_gamma   90.00
#
_symmetry.space_group_name_H-M   'P 1'
#
loop_
_entity.id
_entity.type
_entity.pdbx_description
1 polymer ?
#
loop_
_entity_poly.entity_id
_entity_poly.type
_entity_poly.pdbx_seq_one_letter_code
_entity_poly.pdbx_strand_id
1 'polypeptide(L)'
;EAAVRLANAQPGDTDFRAMNARVRLWSNPKYRFRICKTKYYPEPGVDGALVTFELLPPAARVKVDNERKLLNLVDKAFMARRKKLRNSLEPIYTSSQVEAALEAAGLPAACRAQDLSLPQWASLYNELQARVLKDLGVGEFAAPDGEDEADEADGDDSE
;
A
#
# COMPACT_ATOMS: atom_id res chain seq x y z
N GLU A 1 -11.88 16.47 -12.82
CA GLU A 1 -12.23 15.05 -12.55
C GLU A 1 -11.07 14.26 -11.95
N ALA A 2 -9.95 14.08 -12.67
CA ALA A 2 -8.83 13.24 -12.22
C ALA A 2 -8.29 13.60 -10.81
N ALA A 3 -8.15 14.90 -10.52
CA ALA A 3 -7.72 15.40 -9.21
C ALA A 3 -8.67 15.00 -8.06
N VAL A 4 -9.99 15.12 -8.30
CA VAL A 4 -11.01 14.75 -7.31
C VAL A 4 -10.97 13.25 -7.06
N ARG A 5 -10.89 12.45 -8.12
CA ARG A 5 -10.78 10.99 -8.01
C ARG A 5 -9.53 10.59 -7.21
N LEU A 6 -8.37 11.16 -7.55
CA LEU A 6 -7.10 10.81 -6.92
C LEU A 6 -7.05 11.13 -5.41
N ALA A 7 -7.66 12.24 -5.01
CA ALA A 7 -7.65 12.68 -3.62
C ALA A 7 -8.78 12.04 -2.80
N ASN A 8 -10.00 12.00 -3.34
CA ASN A 8 -11.19 11.75 -2.55
C ASN A 8 -11.71 10.31 -2.63
N ALA A 9 -11.42 9.56 -3.70
CA ALA A 9 -11.93 8.19 -3.83
C ALA A 9 -11.43 7.30 -2.68
N GLN A 10 -12.33 6.58 -2.05
CA GLN A 10 -12.06 5.66 -0.95
C GLN A 10 -12.13 4.20 -1.40
N PRO A 11 -11.51 3.27 -0.64
CA PRO A 11 -11.70 1.85 -0.87
C PRO A 11 -13.18 1.49 -0.92
N GLY A 12 -13.57 0.69 -1.91
CA GLY A 12 -14.95 0.35 -2.24
C GLY A 12 -15.57 1.25 -3.32
N ASP A 13 -15.05 2.47 -3.52
CA ASP A 13 -15.62 3.38 -4.52
C ASP A 13 -15.41 2.87 -5.95
N THR A 14 -16.39 3.20 -6.80
CA THR A 14 -16.34 2.90 -8.24
C THR A 14 -15.13 3.53 -8.93
N ASP A 15 -14.57 4.60 -8.36
CA ASP A 15 -13.46 5.37 -8.89
C ASP A 15 -12.13 5.13 -8.17
N PHE A 16 -12.10 4.25 -7.17
CA PHE A 16 -10.85 3.83 -6.55
C PHE A 16 -10.04 2.93 -7.51
N ARG A 17 -8.76 3.23 -7.65
CA ARG A 17 -7.83 2.70 -8.66
C ARG A 17 -6.43 2.55 -8.05
N ALA A 18 -5.56 1.76 -8.68
CA ALA A 18 -4.17 1.56 -8.27
C ALA A 18 -3.42 2.87 -7.94
N MET A 19 -3.64 3.95 -8.71
CA MET A 19 -2.99 5.23 -8.46
C MET A 19 -3.30 5.82 -7.07
N ASN A 20 -4.49 5.55 -6.53
CA ASN A 20 -4.85 5.99 -5.18
C ASN A 20 -3.99 5.28 -4.13
N ALA A 21 -3.81 3.96 -4.25
CA ALA A 21 -2.93 3.20 -3.37
C ALA A 21 -1.47 3.67 -3.49
N ARG A 22 -1.01 3.93 -4.72
CA ARG A 22 0.35 4.43 -4.98
C ARG A 22 0.64 5.77 -4.32
N VAL A 23 -0.27 6.74 -4.47
CA VAL A 23 -0.11 8.05 -3.84
C VAL A 23 -0.23 7.96 -2.31
N ARG A 24 -1.17 7.14 -1.82
CA ARG A 24 -1.40 6.93 -0.38
C ARG A 24 -0.25 6.21 0.33
N LEU A 25 0.66 5.60 -0.43
CA LEU A 25 1.84 4.93 0.14
C LEU A 25 2.79 5.91 0.82
N TRP A 26 2.95 7.09 0.23
CA TRP A 26 3.88 8.10 0.75
C TRP A 26 3.20 9.38 1.22
N SER A 27 1.92 9.58 0.92
CA SER A 27 1.27 10.87 1.19
C SER A 27 -0.22 10.77 1.49
N ASN A 28 -0.76 11.81 2.11
CA ASN A 28 -2.19 12.05 2.21
C ASN A 28 -2.61 13.09 1.15
N PRO A 29 -3.22 12.68 0.02
CA PRO A 29 -3.64 13.60 -1.02
C PRO A 29 -4.87 14.41 -0.59
N LYS A 30 -4.82 15.73 -0.79
CA LYS A 30 -5.93 16.65 -0.48
C LYS A 30 -6.27 17.49 -1.70
N TYR A 31 -7.50 17.36 -2.19
CA TYR A 31 -8.05 18.28 -3.18
C TYR A 31 -8.26 19.65 -2.54
N ARG A 32 -7.79 20.72 -3.19
CA ARG A 32 -7.95 22.09 -2.67
C ARG A 32 -9.06 22.82 -3.39
N PHE A 33 -8.90 23.06 -4.69
CA PHE A 33 -9.91 23.75 -5.49
C PHE A 33 -9.69 23.55 -6.99
N ARG A 34 -10.71 23.91 -7.78
CA ARG A 34 -10.72 23.91 -9.24
C ARG A 34 -10.04 25.18 -9.76
N ILE A 35 -9.24 25.03 -10.81
CA ILE A 35 -8.65 26.16 -11.55
C ILE A 35 -9.35 26.22 -12.91
N CYS A 36 -10.08 27.31 -13.17
CA CYS A 36 -10.80 27.49 -14.42
C CYS A 36 -9.82 27.47 -15.61
N LYS A 37 -10.17 26.78 -16.70
CA LYS A 37 -9.36 26.72 -17.93
C LYS A 37 -8.98 28.09 -18.50
N THR A 38 -9.81 29.12 -18.29
CA THR A 38 -9.56 30.50 -18.74
C THR A 38 -8.39 31.19 -18.02
N LYS A 39 -7.79 30.53 -17.02
CA LYS A 39 -6.60 30.99 -16.31
C LYS A 39 -5.28 30.47 -16.91
N TYR A 40 -5.34 29.71 -18.00
CA TYR A 40 -4.17 29.16 -18.70
C TYR A 40 -3.99 29.82 -20.07
N TYR A 41 -2.75 29.83 -20.58
CA TYR A 41 -2.43 30.25 -21.95
C TYR A 41 -1.46 29.25 -22.62
N PRO A 42 -1.80 28.68 -23.79
CA PRO A 42 -3.12 28.73 -24.43
C PRO A 42 -4.22 28.06 -23.57
N GLU A 43 -5.48 28.43 -23.77
CA GLU A 43 -6.61 27.83 -23.02
C GLU A 43 -6.77 26.33 -23.38
N PRO A 44 -6.75 25.40 -22.40
CA PRO A 44 -6.96 23.98 -22.63
C PRO A 44 -8.45 23.62 -22.76
N GLY A 45 -8.74 22.39 -23.20
CA GLY A 45 -10.12 21.89 -23.33
C GLY A 45 -10.83 21.52 -22.01
N VAL A 46 -10.14 21.54 -20.88
CA VAL A 46 -10.64 21.09 -19.58
C VAL A 46 -10.14 21.98 -18.44
N ASP A 47 -10.86 21.97 -17.31
CA ASP A 47 -10.42 22.66 -16.09
C ASP A 47 -9.24 21.97 -15.41
N GLY A 48 -8.39 22.78 -14.78
CA GLY A 48 -7.34 22.34 -13.88
C GLY A 48 -7.81 22.19 -12.44
N ALA A 49 -6.91 21.75 -11.57
CA ALA A 49 -7.15 21.67 -10.13
C ALA A 49 -5.84 21.73 -9.34
N LEU A 50 -5.91 22.26 -8.12
CA LEU A 50 -4.83 22.18 -7.15
C LEU A 50 -5.04 20.99 -6.21
N VAL A 51 -4.03 20.12 -6.12
CA VAL A 51 -3.95 19.01 -5.17
C VAL A 51 -2.65 19.14 -4.40
N THR A 52 -2.73 18.97 -3.08
CA THR A 52 -1.53 18.94 -2.22
C THR A 52 -1.30 17.51 -1.72
N PHE A 53 -0.04 17.11 -1.61
CA PHE A 53 0.37 15.82 -1.08
C PHE A 53 1.16 16.05 0.20
N GLU A 54 0.56 15.74 1.34
CA GLU A 54 1.24 15.81 2.63
C GLU A 54 1.98 14.50 2.86
N LEU A 55 3.33 14.54 2.91
CA LEU A 55 4.12 13.32 3.05
C LEU A 55 3.90 12.67 4.42
N LEU A 56 3.72 11.35 4.42
CA LEU A 56 3.57 10.57 5.63
C LEU A 56 4.93 10.41 6.33
N PRO A 57 4.99 10.60 7.66
CA PRO A 57 6.18 10.26 8.43
C PRO A 57 6.44 8.75 8.34
N PRO A 58 7.70 8.28 8.45
CA PRO A 58 8.03 6.86 8.33
C PRO A 58 7.17 5.94 9.21
N ALA A 59 6.88 6.34 10.45
CA ALA A 59 6.07 5.56 11.39
C ALA A 59 4.60 5.36 10.96
N ALA A 60 4.06 6.22 10.09
CA ALA A 60 2.70 6.14 9.59
C ALA A 60 2.57 5.38 8.25
N ARG A 61 3.69 4.97 7.65
CA ARG A 61 3.70 4.21 6.40
C ARG A 61 3.39 2.74 6.68
N VAL A 62 2.82 2.07 5.69
CA VAL A 62 2.59 0.63 5.78
C VAL A 62 3.93 -0.12 5.84
N LYS A 63 4.00 -1.14 6.70
CA LYS A 63 5.21 -1.96 6.88
C LYS A 63 5.20 -3.13 5.90
N VAL A 64 6.08 -3.07 4.91
CA VAL A 64 6.32 -4.14 3.93
C VAL A 64 7.81 -4.25 3.66
N ASP A 65 8.31 -5.44 3.32
CA ASP A 65 9.72 -5.67 2.97
C ASP A 65 10.13 -4.96 1.66
N ASN A 66 9.18 -4.74 0.76
CA ASN A 66 9.42 -4.14 -0.54
C ASN A 66 8.18 -3.39 -1.09
N GLU A 67 8.21 -2.06 -0.95
CA GLU A 67 7.17 -1.15 -1.46
C GLU A 67 6.89 -1.33 -2.97
N ARG A 68 7.92 -1.61 -3.78
CA ARG A 68 7.77 -1.78 -5.24
C ARG A 68 7.01 -3.06 -5.57
N LYS A 69 7.29 -4.17 -4.86
CA LYS A 69 6.56 -5.42 -5.05
C LYS A 69 5.09 -5.29 -4.61
N LEU A 70 4.83 -4.58 -3.51
CA LEU A 70 3.47 -4.23 -3.08
C LEU A 70 2.72 -3.49 -4.21
N LEU A 71 3.31 -2.43 -4.76
CA LEU A 71 2.66 -1.66 -5.83
C LEU A 71 2.46 -2.48 -7.10
N ASN A 72 3.42 -3.34 -7.47
CA ASN A 72 3.25 -4.25 -8.59
C ASN A 72 2.09 -5.24 -8.39
N LEU A 73 1.92 -5.77 -7.16
CA LEU A 73 0.78 -6.61 -6.82
C LEU A 73 -0.54 -5.87 -7.00
N VAL A 74 -0.62 -4.65 -6.49
CA VAL A 74 -1.79 -3.76 -6.64
C VAL A 74 -2.09 -3.54 -8.13
N ASP A 75 -1.09 -3.12 -8.91
CA ASP A 75 -1.25 -2.85 -10.34
C ASP A 75 -1.78 -4.09 -11.09
N LYS A 76 -1.24 -5.28 -10.79
CA LYS A 76 -1.68 -6.55 -11.38
C LYS A 76 -3.12 -6.86 -11.03
N ALA A 77 -3.53 -6.70 -9.77
CA ALA A 77 -4.91 -6.92 -9.37
C ALA A 77 -5.90 -5.96 -10.08
N PHE A 78 -5.50 -4.70 -10.29
CA PHE A 78 -6.32 -3.71 -10.98
C PHE A 78 -6.45 -3.94 -12.49
N MET A 79 -5.59 -4.74 -13.13
CA MET A 79 -5.77 -5.16 -14.53
C MET A 79 -7.08 -5.95 -14.73
N ALA A 80 -7.51 -6.69 -13.71
CA ALA A 80 -8.77 -7.44 -13.69
C ALA A 80 -9.74 -6.91 -12.62
N ARG A 81 -9.86 -5.58 -12.48
CA ARG A 81 -10.57 -4.88 -11.39
C ARG A 81 -11.93 -5.48 -10.96
N ARG A 82 -12.74 -5.96 -11.92
CA ARG A 82 -14.09 -6.47 -11.65
C ARG A 82 -14.11 -7.92 -11.13
N LYS A 83 -12.99 -8.64 -11.21
CA LYS A 83 -12.85 -10.01 -10.71
C LYS A 83 -12.46 -9.98 -9.22
N LYS A 84 -12.81 -11.06 -8.50
CA LYS A 84 -12.33 -11.32 -7.14
C LYS A 84 -10.81 -11.45 -7.12
N LEU A 85 -10.16 -11.07 -6.03
CA LEU A 85 -8.69 -11.08 -5.94
C LEU A 85 -8.05 -12.42 -6.26
N ARG A 86 -8.62 -13.54 -5.80
CA ARG A 86 -8.15 -14.90 -6.14
C ARG A 86 -8.03 -15.17 -7.65
N ASN A 87 -8.91 -14.54 -8.45
CA ASN A 87 -8.91 -14.66 -9.91
C ASN A 87 -8.04 -13.58 -10.57
N SER A 88 -7.94 -12.39 -9.97
CA SER A 88 -7.12 -11.30 -10.51
C SER A 88 -5.62 -11.54 -10.32
N LEU A 89 -5.25 -12.33 -9.31
CA LEU A 89 -3.87 -12.63 -8.94
C LEU A 89 -3.40 -14.02 -9.40
N GLU A 90 -4.27 -14.80 -10.05
CA GLU A 90 -3.97 -16.13 -10.61
C GLU A 90 -2.67 -16.20 -11.45
N PRO A 91 -2.30 -15.16 -12.25
CA PRO A 91 -1.04 -15.19 -13.00
C PRO A 91 0.24 -15.19 -12.14
N ILE A 92 0.12 -15.00 -10.83
CA ILE A 92 1.24 -14.86 -9.89
C ILE A 92 1.14 -15.86 -8.75
N TYR A 93 -0.08 -16.13 -8.27
CA TYR A 93 -0.35 -17.00 -7.14
C TYR A 93 -1.50 -17.95 -7.47
N THR A 94 -1.48 -19.14 -6.87
CA THR A 94 -2.63 -20.04 -6.96
C THR A 94 -3.83 -19.45 -6.21
N SER A 95 -5.06 -19.82 -6.62
CA SER A 95 -6.27 -19.35 -5.92
C SER A 95 -6.27 -19.72 -4.43
N SER A 96 -5.77 -20.90 -4.08
CA SER A 96 -5.67 -21.36 -2.68
C SER A 96 -4.70 -20.51 -1.86
N GLN A 97 -3.53 -20.15 -2.42
CA GLN A 97 -2.59 -19.23 -1.75
C GLN A 97 -3.23 -17.87 -1.48
N VAL A 98 -3.97 -17.32 -2.45
CA VAL A 98 -4.64 -16.02 -2.30
C VAL A 98 -5.76 -16.10 -1.27
N GLU A 99 -6.58 -17.15 -1.29
CA GLU A 99 -7.67 -17.33 -0.30
C GLU A 99 -7.12 -17.48 1.12
N ALA A 100 -6.09 -18.31 1.31
CA ALA A 100 -5.44 -18.48 2.60
C ALA A 100 -4.75 -17.20 3.10
N ALA A 101 -4.21 -16.37 2.19
CA ALA A 101 -3.63 -15.08 2.54
C ALA A 101 -4.70 -14.03 2.87
N LEU A 102 -5.83 -14.03 2.16
CA LEU A 102 -6.98 -13.18 2.49
C LEU A 102 -7.55 -13.53 3.86
N GLU A 103 -7.72 -14.82 4.16
CA GLU A 103 -8.19 -15.28 5.46
C GLU A 103 -7.26 -14.85 6.60
N ALA A 104 -5.95 -15.08 6.45
CA ALA A 104 -4.96 -14.67 7.44
C ALA A 104 -4.88 -13.14 7.62
N ALA A 105 -5.12 -12.37 6.55
CA ALA A 105 -5.23 -10.92 6.59
C ALA A 105 -6.59 -10.41 7.14
N GLY A 106 -7.53 -11.30 7.50
CA GLY A 106 -8.87 -10.93 7.98
C GLY A 106 -9.74 -10.29 6.89
N LEU A 107 -9.52 -10.62 5.62
CA LEU A 107 -10.19 -10.04 4.47
C LEU A 107 -11.25 -10.98 3.88
N PRO A 108 -12.39 -10.45 3.37
CA PRO A 108 -13.40 -11.29 2.74
C PRO A 108 -12.88 -12.01 1.49
N ALA A 109 -13.14 -13.30 1.36
CA ALA A 109 -12.71 -14.08 0.18
C ALA A 109 -13.27 -13.56 -1.17
N ALA A 110 -14.38 -12.82 -1.12
CA ALA A 110 -15.03 -12.24 -2.29
C ALA A 110 -14.56 -10.81 -2.64
N CYS A 111 -13.58 -10.25 -1.91
CA CYS A 111 -13.12 -8.89 -2.17
C CYS A 111 -12.45 -8.75 -3.55
N ARG A 112 -12.54 -7.54 -4.07
CA ARG A 112 -11.95 -7.10 -5.34
C ARG A 112 -10.88 -6.05 -5.07
N ALA A 113 -10.09 -5.75 -6.10
CA ALA A 113 -8.95 -4.84 -5.96
C ALA A 113 -9.33 -3.45 -5.40
N GLN A 114 -10.48 -2.89 -5.81
CA GLN A 114 -10.89 -1.59 -5.32
C GLN A 114 -11.40 -1.59 -3.87
N ASP A 115 -11.73 -2.74 -3.31
CA ASP A 115 -12.36 -2.82 -1.98
C ASP A 115 -11.32 -2.68 -0.85
N LEU A 116 -10.03 -2.88 -1.17
CA LEU A 116 -8.94 -2.88 -0.20
C LEU A 116 -8.34 -1.47 -0.02
N SER A 117 -8.21 -1.06 1.23
CA SER A 117 -7.35 0.04 1.66
C SER A 117 -5.87 -0.31 1.53
N LEU A 118 -4.99 0.70 1.57
CA LEU A 118 -3.55 0.46 1.49
C LEU A 118 -3.01 -0.40 2.66
N PRO A 119 -3.41 -0.21 3.93
CA PRO A 119 -3.02 -1.13 5.01
C PRO A 119 -3.46 -2.58 4.77
N GLN A 120 -4.66 -2.78 4.22
CA GLN A 120 -5.15 -4.12 3.87
C GLN A 120 -4.35 -4.73 2.71
N TRP A 121 -3.96 -3.93 1.72
CA TRP A 121 -3.04 -4.36 0.67
C TRP A 121 -1.68 -4.79 1.21
N ALA A 122 -1.13 -4.06 2.18
CA ALA A 122 0.13 -4.41 2.84
C ALA A 122 0.01 -5.72 3.65
N SER A 123 -1.07 -5.90 4.39
CA SER A 123 -1.35 -7.14 5.11
C SER A 123 -1.45 -8.34 4.17
N LEU A 124 -2.25 -8.24 3.10
CA LEU A 124 -2.36 -9.29 2.08
C LEU A 124 -1.00 -9.60 1.44
N TYR A 125 -0.22 -8.57 1.11
CA TYR A 125 1.11 -8.74 0.53
C TYR A 125 2.06 -9.51 1.46
N ASN A 126 2.11 -9.14 2.74
CA ASN A 126 2.95 -9.80 3.74
C ASN A 126 2.55 -11.28 3.90
N GLU A 127 1.26 -11.59 3.95
CA GLU A 127 0.76 -12.97 4.03
C GLU A 127 1.13 -13.81 2.79
N LEU A 128 1.10 -13.20 1.61
CA LEU A 128 1.54 -13.85 0.37
C LEU A 128 3.05 -14.09 0.36
N GLN A 129 3.87 -13.13 0.80
CA GLN A 129 5.33 -13.32 0.86
C GLN A 129 5.71 -14.40 1.89
N ALA A 130 5.07 -14.42 3.05
CA ALA A 130 5.31 -15.45 4.07
C ALA A 130 5.05 -16.86 3.54
N ARG A 131 4.04 -17.03 2.68
CA ARG A 131 3.73 -18.31 2.02
C ARG A 131 4.77 -18.69 0.97
N VAL A 132 5.18 -17.75 0.13
CA VAL A 132 6.25 -17.99 -0.86
C VAL A 132 7.55 -18.43 -0.18
N LEU A 133 7.92 -17.81 0.95
CA LEU A 133 9.11 -18.20 1.71
C LEU A 133 8.98 -19.62 2.31
N LYS A 134 7.81 -19.95 2.86
CA LYS A 134 7.52 -21.31 3.35
C LYS A 134 7.60 -22.35 2.23
N ASP A 135 7.03 -22.06 1.06
CA ASP A 135 7.04 -22.95 -0.10
C ASP A 135 8.47 -23.16 -0.65
N LEU A 136 9.34 -22.15 -0.52
CA LEU A 136 10.76 -22.24 -0.87
C LEU A 136 11.64 -22.88 0.21
N GLY A 137 11.07 -23.31 1.34
CA GLY A 137 11.82 -23.94 2.45
C GLY A 137 12.74 -22.98 3.20
N VAL A 138 12.52 -21.66 3.08
CA VAL A 138 13.30 -20.64 3.79
C VAL A 138 12.57 -20.34 5.11
N GLY A 139 12.84 -21.14 6.14
CA GLY A 139 12.27 -20.99 7.49
C GLY A 139 13.25 -20.34 8.46
N GLU A 140 12.83 -19.21 9.05
CA GLU A 140 13.36 -18.53 10.24
C GLU A 140 14.89 -18.31 10.32
N PHE A 141 15.37 -17.22 9.70
CA PHE A 141 16.43 -16.46 10.34
C PHE A 141 15.76 -15.52 11.34
N ALA A 142 15.76 -15.91 12.62
CA ALA A 142 15.42 -15.02 13.72
C ALA A 142 16.17 -13.70 13.52
N ALA A 143 15.45 -12.57 13.64
CA ALA A 143 16.11 -11.29 13.79
C ALA A 143 17.05 -11.42 15.01
N PRO A 144 18.33 -10.99 14.92
CA PRO A 144 19.14 -10.93 16.13
C PRO A 144 18.43 -10.01 17.10
N ASP A 145 18.05 -10.58 18.24
CA ASP A 145 17.56 -9.86 19.41
C ASP A 145 18.53 -8.71 19.66
N GLY A 146 17.99 -7.49 19.72
CA GLY A 146 18.73 -6.35 20.23
C GLY A 146 18.96 -6.61 21.70
N GLU A 147 20.13 -7.15 22.03
CA GLU A 147 20.64 -7.17 23.39
C GLU A 147 20.80 -5.72 23.83
N ASP A 148 19.90 -5.33 24.74
CA ASP A 148 20.11 -4.23 25.68
C ASP A 148 21.39 -4.53 26.47
N GLU A 149 22.51 -3.92 26.07
CA GLU A 149 23.66 -3.78 26.96
C GLU A 149 23.60 -2.36 27.54
N ALA A 150 22.79 -2.24 28.59
CA ALA A 150 23.06 -1.27 29.64
C ALA A 150 24.30 -1.77 30.38
N ASP A 151 25.41 -1.06 30.27
CA ASP A 151 26.50 -1.19 31.24
C ASP A 151 26.72 0.17 31.90
N GLU A 152 26.27 0.21 33.14
CA GLU A 152 26.66 1.18 34.15
C GLU A 152 28.15 1.02 34.43
N ALA A 153 28.92 2.10 34.28
CA ALA A 153 30.20 2.24 34.97
C ALA A 153 30.11 3.46 35.88
N ASP A 154 29.63 3.21 37.09
CA ASP A 154 29.83 4.05 38.27
C ASP A 154 31.33 4.17 38.59
N GLY A 155 31.74 5.40 38.92
CA GLY A 155 32.67 5.73 40.01
C GLY A 155 34.14 5.28 39.94
N ASP A 156 35.06 6.25 39.93
CA ASP A 156 35.75 6.73 41.15
C ASP A 156 37.19 7.23 40.91
N ASP A 157 37.50 8.33 41.60
CA ASP A 157 38.75 9.03 41.94
C ASP A 157 40.08 8.75 41.21
N SER A 158 40.79 9.83 40.82
CA SER A 158 42.00 10.31 41.54
C SER A 158 42.67 11.55 40.92
N GLU A 159 42.95 12.53 41.81
CA GLU A 159 43.89 13.68 41.81
C GLU A 159 43.77 14.85 40.82
#